data_AF-A8NTW8-F1
#
_entry.id   AF-A8NTW8-F1
#
_cell.length_a   1.000
_cell.length_b   1.000
_cell.length_c   1.000
_cell.angle_alpha   90.00
_cell.angle_beta   90.00
_cell.angle_gamma   90.00
#
_symmetry.space_group_name_H-M   'P 1'
#
loop_
_entity.id
_entity.type
_entity.pdbx_description
1 polymer ?
#
loop_
_entity_poly.entity_id
_entity_poly.type
_entity_poly.pdbx_seq_one_letter_code
_entity_poly.pdbx_strand_id
1 'polypeptide(L)'
;MATHTRRSATKTAAANTAPLGASNKENAKASKASSGKKSKKKGSDDNNNGDEVLLNVMKRMEQFEALLTAAQKENDTLRARLGTDTEPAPREGCANPDENAAGPKDGDMARGGGGDEASVTGGGDGGDNEDVDIAVFKDKIAELEKQLAAKNAIIETTTATANATGPPPKPTVPDGSILRPRGNFSIQVAMGLAGSEKKHSIYQALVRAIKHISGQSPLQYHLTWAENSNEDKVRVFRKCREAHPFLRRFHNDWATEAIRKQWFKNRGGNAYANGYLEVPPKYAYVKDNAAKRNPNGSRVKKSKIVLAKKKNEKRARLAKSKHRTAATSTARADAEEEAEDGMSVDESSGDEGSGEE
;
A
#
# COMPACT_ATOMS: atom_id res chain seq x y z
N MET A 1 -55.46 10.14 15.39
CA MET A 1 -54.68 11.38 15.60
C MET A 1 -53.83 11.19 16.84
N ALA A 2 -52.53 10.93 16.70
CA ALA A 2 -51.64 10.69 17.83
C ALA A 2 -50.45 11.66 17.74
N THR A 3 -50.45 12.63 18.65
CA THR A 3 -49.40 13.63 18.83
C THR A 3 -48.21 12.98 19.53
N HIS A 4 -47.01 13.10 18.96
CA HIS A 4 -45.77 12.72 19.64
C HIS A 4 -44.84 13.91 19.85
N THR A 5 -44.58 14.10 21.13
CA THR A 5 -43.92 15.16 21.86
C THR A 5 -42.44 15.28 21.50
N ARG A 6 -42.00 16.50 21.18
CA ARG A 6 -40.58 16.91 21.09
C ARG A 6 -39.91 16.78 22.46
N ARG A 7 -38.82 16.00 22.54
CA ARG A 7 -37.86 16.08 23.66
C ARG A 7 -36.64 16.89 23.24
N SER A 8 -36.50 18.05 23.87
CA SER A 8 -35.35 18.95 23.84
C SER A 8 -34.23 18.37 24.72
N ALA A 9 -33.04 18.18 24.16
CA ALA A 9 -31.84 17.85 24.94
C ALA A 9 -31.00 19.11 25.15
N THR A 10 -30.84 19.47 26.42
CA THR A 10 -30.06 20.59 26.94
C THR A 10 -28.56 20.34 26.79
N LYS A 11 -27.87 21.37 26.31
CA LYS A 11 -26.42 21.45 26.07
C LYS A 11 -25.73 21.90 27.36
N THR A 12 -25.10 20.98 28.09
CA THR A 12 -24.22 21.29 29.22
C THR A 12 -22.84 21.71 28.71
N ALA A 13 -22.48 22.96 28.97
CA ALA A 13 -21.17 23.54 28.71
C ALA A 13 -20.26 23.26 29.93
N ALA A 14 -19.21 22.46 29.74
CA ALA A 14 -18.15 22.31 30.72
C ALA A 14 -17.04 23.31 30.38
N ALA A 15 -16.89 24.31 31.24
CA ALA A 15 -15.77 25.26 31.25
C ALA A 15 -14.52 24.55 31.75
N ASN A 16 -13.47 24.52 30.94
CA ASN A 16 -12.13 24.13 31.38
C ASN A 16 -11.24 25.37 31.44
N THR A 17 -10.99 25.78 32.68
CA THR A 17 -10.08 26.80 33.16
C THR A 17 -8.63 26.41 32.84
N ALA A 18 -7.90 27.26 32.11
CA ALA A 18 -6.48 27.11 31.86
C ALA A 18 -5.68 27.98 32.85
N PRO A 19 -4.60 27.49 33.47
CA PRO A 19 -3.71 28.32 34.27
C PRO A 19 -2.73 29.10 33.38
N LEU A 20 -2.64 30.40 33.66
CA LEU A 20 -1.65 31.35 33.17
C LEU A 20 -0.27 30.99 33.75
N GLY A 21 0.71 30.77 32.88
CA GLY A 21 2.10 30.49 33.25
C GLY A 21 3.09 31.34 32.45
N ALA A 22 3.64 32.34 33.15
CA ALA A 22 4.99 32.90 33.06
C ALA A 22 5.62 33.23 31.69
N SER A 23 5.68 34.55 31.43
CA SER A 23 6.89 35.31 31.08
C SER A 23 8.19 34.56 30.76
N ASN A 24 8.73 34.81 29.56
CA ASN A 24 10.17 35.00 29.38
C ASN A 24 10.44 36.04 28.29
N LYS A 25 10.75 37.26 28.74
CA LYS A 25 11.52 38.27 28.01
C LYS A 25 12.99 37.98 28.31
N GLU A 26 13.79 37.71 27.29
CA GLU A 26 15.22 38.06 27.20
C GLU A 26 15.82 37.35 25.99
N ASN A 27 16.07 38.12 24.91
CA ASN A 27 17.38 38.16 24.27
C ASN A 27 17.33 39.09 23.05
N ALA A 28 17.90 40.27 23.27
CA ALA A 28 18.32 41.18 22.23
C ALA A 28 19.84 41.05 22.03
N LYS A 29 20.29 41.40 20.82
CA LYS A 29 21.66 41.74 20.37
C LYS A 29 22.64 40.60 20.07
N ALA A 30 22.87 40.39 18.77
CA ALA A 30 24.20 40.33 18.12
C ALA A 30 23.97 40.27 16.59
N SER A 31 24.03 41.40 15.87
CA SER A 31 25.20 41.91 15.12
C SER A 31 25.72 41.02 13.97
N LYS A 32 25.50 41.54 12.74
CA LYS A 32 26.46 41.71 11.63
C LYS A 32 27.40 40.57 11.21
N ALA A 33 27.20 40.06 9.98
CA ALA A 33 28.19 39.89 8.89
C ALA A 33 27.50 39.11 7.75
N SER A 34 26.94 39.72 6.70
CA SER A 34 27.61 40.16 5.47
C SER A 34 28.64 39.17 4.88
N SER A 35 28.17 38.16 4.15
CA SER A 35 28.92 37.61 3.02
C SER A 35 28.01 37.54 1.80
N GLY A 36 28.32 38.38 0.81
CA GLY A 36 27.61 38.46 -0.45
C GLY A 36 27.96 37.26 -1.32
N LYS A 37 27.05 36.29 -1.44
CA LYS A 37 27.12 35.26 -2.48
C LYS A 37 26.42 35.77 -3.73
N LYS A 38 27.23 36.22 -4.70
CA LYS A 38 26.85 36.49 -6.10
C LYS A 38 26.11 35.26 -6.65
N SER A 39 24.81 35.36 -6.83
CA SER A 39 24.02 34.37 -7.58
C SER A 39 24.28 34.58 -9.07
N LYS A 40 25.14 33.74 -9.64
CA LYS A 40 25.32 33.56 -11.09
C LYS A 40 23.96 33.09 -11.65
N LYS A 41 23.37 33.88 -12.55
CA LYS A 41 22.18 33.53 -13.32
C LYS A 41 22.57 32.35 -14.23
N LYS A 42 22.27 31.13 -13.79
CA LYS A 42 22.43 29.91 -14.60
C LYS A 42 21.09 29.68 -15.30
N GLY A 43 21.08 29.91 -16.60
CA GLY A 43 20.04 29.39 -17.47
C GLY A 43 20.27 27.90 -17.73
N SER A 44 19.21 27.29 -18.24
CA SER A 44 19.18 26.00 -18.94
C SER A 44 19.21 24.71 -18.10
N ASP A 45 18.42 23.76 -18.61
CA ASP A 45 18.51 22.30 -18.49
C ASP A 45 17.60 21.59 -17.47
N ASP A 46 16.28 21.69 -17.68
CA ASP A 46 15.25 20.86 -17.01
C ASP A 46 15.05 19.45 -17.65
N ASN A 47 15.98 18.96 -18.47
CA ASN A 47 15.85 17.67 -19.19
C ASN A 47 16.67 16.49 -18.63
N ASN A 48 17.41 16.65 -17.52
CA ASN A 48 18.32 15.59 -17.03
C ASN A 48 17.70 14.51 -16.13
N ASN A 49 16.39 14.50 -15.90
CA ASN A 49 15.76 13.54 -14.99
C ASN A 49 15.44 12.18 -15.65
N GLY A 50 15.60 12.06 -16.98
CA GLY A 50 15.35 10.81 -17.72
C GLY A 50 16.47 9.77 -17.56
N ASP A 51 17.72 10.23 -17.60
CA ASP A 51 18.89 9.34 -17.58
C ASP A 51 19.08 8.65 -16.23
N GLU A 52 18.76 9.33 -15.12
CA GLU A 52 18.85 8.74 -13.78
C GLU A 52 17.79 7.65 -13.56
N VAL A 53 16.61 7.80 -14.19
CA VAL A 53 15.56 6.77 -14.14
C VAL A 53 15.96 5.55 -14.95
N LEU A 54 16.53 5.74 -16.15
CA LEU A 54 16.99 4.64 -16.99
C LEU A 54 18.13 3.85 -16.33
N LEU A 55 19.09 4.56 -15.72
CA LEU A 55 20.21 3.94 -15.01
C LEU A 55 19.74 3.09 -13.81
N ASN A 56 18.72 3.56 -13.09
CA ASN A 56 18.12 2.81 -11.98
C ASN A 56 17.35 1.57 -12.46
N VAL A 57 16.72 1.62 -13.64
CA VAL A 57 16.05 0.45 -14.24
C VAL A 57 17.07 -0.61 -14.66
N MET A 58 18.16 -0.21 -15.32
CA MET A 58 19.22 -1.14 -15.73
C MET A 58 19.88 -1.83 -14.54
N LYS A 59 20.20 -1.05 -13.49
CA LYS A 59 20.79 -1.61 -12.26
C LYS A 59 19.87 -2.61 -11.57
N ARG A 60 18.55 -2.44 -11.69
CA ARG A 60 17.56 -3.36 -11.13
C ARG A 60 17.39 -4.63 -11.95
N MET A 61 17.55 -4.55 -13.28
CA MET A 61 17.59 -5.74 -14.14
C MET A 61 18.82 -6.60 -13.85
N GLU A 62 20.00 -5.99 -13.72
CA GLU A 62 21.24 -6.69 -13.40
C GLU A 62 21.15 -7.41 -12.04
N GLN A 63 20.54 -6.78 -11.04
CA GLN A 63 20.24 -7.43 -9.76
C GLN A 63 19.28 -8.62 -9.90
N PHE A 64 18.33 -8.56 -10.83
CA PHE A 64 17.37 -9.63 -11.04
C PHE A 64 18.01 -10.83 -11.75
N GLU A 65 18.88 -10.58 -12.72
CA GLU A 65 19.67 -11.62 -13.40
C GLU A 65 20.60 -12.33 -12.40
N ALA A 66 21.28 -11.59 -11.52
CA ALA A 66 22.12 -12.18 -10.48
C ALA A 66 21.34 -13.11 -9.53
N LEU A 67 20.10 -12.75 -9.17
CA LEU A 67 19.23 -13.60 -8.34
C LEU A 67 18.78 -14.87 -9.06
N LEU A 68 18.47 -14.77 -10.36
CA LEU A 68 18.14 -15.93 -11.19
C LEU A 68 19.33 -16.89 -11.28
N THR A 69 20.54 -16.38 -11.54
CA THR A 69 21.74 -17.20 -11.59
C THR A 69 22.05 -17.88 -10.24
N ALA A 70 21.85 -17.17 -9.12
CA ALA A 70 22.03 -17.73 -7.79
C ALA A 70 21.03 -18.87 -7.50
N ALA A 71 19.75 -18.68 -7.85
CA ALA A 71 18.72 -19.70 -7.69
C ALA A 71 18.98 -20.93 -8.59
N GLN A 72 19.51 -20.72 -9.80
CA GLN A 72 19.90 -21.81 -10.70
C GLN A 72 21.02 -22.65 -10.05
N LYS A 73 22.05 -21.98 -9.54
CA LYS A 73 23.20 -22.62 -8.89
C LYS A 73 22.80 -23.39 -7.62
N GLU A 74 21.84 -22.87 -6.84
CA GLU A 74 21.29 -23.57 -5.68
C GLU A 74 20.57 -24.86 -6.10
N ASN A 75 19.73 -24.80 -7.14
CA ASN A 75 19.06 -25.99 -7.68
C ASN A 75 20.05 -27.04 -8.20
N ASP A 76 21.10 -26.63 -8.89
CA ASP A 76 22.16 -27.55 -9.36
C ASP A 76 22.90 -28.18 -8.18
N THR A 77 23.12 -27.43 -7.10
CA THR A 77 23.72 -27.96 -5.86
C THR A 77 22.81 -28.98 -5.17
N LEU A 78 21.50 -28.74 -5.14
CA LEU A 78 20.52 -29.69 -4.62
C LEU A 78 20.46 -30.97 -5.48
N ARG A 79 20.53 -30.84 -6.81
CA ARG A 79 20.61 -32.00 -7.71
C ARG A 79 21.89 -32.80 -7.50
N ALA A 80 23.03 -32.14 -7.31
CA ALA A 80 24.29 -32.83 -7.01
C ALA A 80 24.23 -33.59 -5.68
N ARG A 81 23.55 -33.04 -4.66
CA ARG A 81 23.35 -33.73 -3.37
C ARG A 81 22.39 -34.92 -3.46
N LEU A 82 21.36 -34.83 -4.29
CA LEU A 82 20.37 -35.91 -4.45
C LEU A 82 20.83 -37.00 -5.43
N GLY A 83 21.84 -36.72 -6.26
CA GLY A 83 22.34 -37.65 -7.28
C GLY A 83 23.40 -38.64 -6.80
N THR A 84 23.89 -38.57 -5.55
CA THR A 84 24.98 -39.43 -5.06
C THR A 84 24.53 -40.66 -4.28
N ASP A 85 23.24 -40.85 -4.02
CA ASP A 85 22.75 -41.92 -3.12
C ASP A 85 22.07 -43.09 -3.85
N THR A 86 22.41 -43.34 -5.13
CA THR A 86 21.90 -44.53 -5.83
C THR A 86 22.98 -45.15 -6.72
N GLU A 87 24.03 -45.65 -6.08
CA GLU A 87 24.87 -46.70 -6.67
C GLU A 87 24.37 -48.05 -6.15
N PRO A 88 23.79 -48.93 -6.99
CA PRO A 88 23.41 -50.28 -6.58
C PRO A 88 24.68 -51.13 -6.43
N ALA A 89 25.01 -51.48 -5.19
CA ALA A 89 26.11 -52.39 -4.89
C ALA A 89 25.96 -53.72 -5.66
N PRO A 90 27.04 -54.24 -6.27
CA PRO A 90 26.99 -55.53 -6.95
C PRO A 90 26.88 -56.66 -5.91
N ARG A 91 25.99 -57.60 -6.20
CA ARG A 91 25.77 -58.82 -5.42
C ARG A 91 26.94 -59.79 -5.58
N GLU A 92 27.71 -59.95 -4.52
CA GLU A 92 28.52 -61.14 -4.20
C GLU A 92 28.35 -61.32 -2.66
N GLY A 93 27.98 -62.44 -2.07
CA GLY A 93 28.36 -63.81 -2.36
C GLY A 93 29.13 -64.36 -1.16
N CYS A 94 28.43 -65.11 -0.29
CA CYS A 94 28.96 -66.13 0.64
C CYS A 94 29.55 -65.76 2.02
N ALA A 95 29.19 -66.62 2.98
CA ALA A 95 29.91 -67.08 4.19
C ALA A 95 29.76 -66.32 5.53
N ASN A 96 28.97 -66.93 6.42
CA ASN A 96 29.22 -67.01 7.89
C ASN A 96 30.60 -67.70 8.14
N PRO A 97 31.31 -67.55 9.29
CA PRO A 97 30.73 -67.63 10.65
C PRO A 97 31.42 -66.81 11.77
N ASP A 98 30.85 -67.01 12.97
CA ASP A 98 31.48 -67.05 14.31
C ASP A 98 31.82 -65.80 15.15
N GLU A 99 31.09 -65.75 16.27
CA GLU A 99 31.56 -65.78 17.66
C GLU A 99 32.32 -64.60 18.31
N ASN A 100 31.77 -64.20 19.47
CA ASN A 100 32.41 -63.64 20.67
C ASN A 100 32.97 -62.21 20.63
N ALA A 101 32.30 -61.30 21.36
CA ALA A 101 32.94 -60.52 22.45
C ALA A 101 31.94 -59.66 23.24
N ALA A 102 31.62 -60.15 24.44
CA ALA A 102 31.52 -59.42 25.72
C ALA A 102 31.21 -57.90 25.76
N GLY A 103 30.11 -57.58 26.46
CA GLY A 103 30.24 -56.88 27.75
C GLY A 103 29.81 -55.41 27.83
N PRO A 104 29.46 -54.94 29.05
CA PRO A 104 28.29 -54.09 29.30
C PRO A 104 28.66 -52.67 29.78
N LYS A 105 27.66 -51.79 29.94
CA LYS A 105 27.66 -50.81 31.04
C LYS A 105 26.30 -50.18 31.30
N ASP A 106 25.89 -50.38 32.55
CA ASP A 106 24.80 -49.77 33.27
C ASP A 106 24.91 -48.24 33.32
N GLY A 107 23.75 -47.58 33.46
CA GLY A 107 23.62 -46.13 33.52
C GLY A 107 22.29 -45.69 34.12
N ASP A 108 22.01 -46.27 35.29
CA ASP A 108 20.99 -45.92 36.27
C ASP A 108 20.94 -44.40 36.56
N MET A 109 19.77 -43.77 36.47
CA MET A 109 19.44 -42.53 37.20
C MET A 109 17.92 -42.43 37.39
N ALA A 110 17.51 -43.02 38.51
CA ALA A 110 16.25 -42.79 39.20
C ALA A 110 16.04 -41.32 39.65
N ARG A 111 14.80 -40.82 39.53
CA ARG A 111 14.03 -39.99 40.49
C ARG A 111 12.77 -39.52 39.76
N GLY A 112 11.57 -39.96 40.11
CA GLY A 112 10.89 -39.77 41.40
C GLY A 112 10.15 -38.43 41.35
N GLY A 113 8.85 -38.29 41.61
CA GLY A 113 7.82 -39.20 42.05
C GLY A 113 6.59 -38.37 42.48
N GLY A 114 5.42 -39.02 42.55
CA GLY A 114 4.24 -38.62 43.33
C GLY A 114 3.38 -37.50 42.74
N GLY A 115 2.06 -37.63 42.64
CA GLY A 115 1.16 -38.65 43.15
C GLY A 115 -0.30 -38.21 42.95
N ASP A 116 -1.19 -39.16 43.23
CA ASP A 116 -2.59 -38.98 43.64
C ASP A 116 -3.61 -38.90 42.48
N GLU A 117 -4.14 -40.00 41.94
CA GLU A 117 -4.97 -41.10 42.49
C GLU A 117 -6.46 -40.93 42.19
N ALA A 118 -6.93 -41.70 41.20
CA ALA A 118 -8.32 -42.17 41.12
C ALA A 118 -8.32 -43.55 40.46
N SER A 119 -8.23 -44.54 41.33
CA SER A 119 -8.39 -45.97 41.13
C SER A 119 -9.73 -46.30 40.45
N VAL A 120 -9.68 -46.92 39.26
CA VAL A 120 -10.70 -47.87 38.80
C VAL A 120 -9.99 -49.12 38.31
N THR A 121 -10.18 -50.18 39.07
CA THR A 121 -9.72 -51.55 38.84
C THR A 121 -10.73 -52.32 37.99
N GLY A 122 -10.22 -53.06 37.02
CA GLY A 122 -10.93 -54.11 36.26
C GLY A 122 -10.07 -54.38 35.03
N GLY A 123 -9.31 -55.47 34.94
CA GLY A 123 -9.74 -56.85 35.05
C GLY A 123 -9.34 -57.45 33.69
N GLY A 124 -8.33 -58.33 33.69
CA GLY A 124 -7.68 -58.78 32.46
C GLY A 124 -8.60 -59.59 31.54
N ASP A 125 -8.25 -59.57 30.26
CA ASP A 125 -8.45 -60.72 29.39
C ASP A 125 -7.35 -60.70 28.32
N GLY A 126 -6.69 -61.84 28.17
CA GLY A 126 -5.69 -62.05 27.13
C GLY A 126 -6.38 -62.39 25.83
N GLY A 127 -5.87 -61.86 24.72
CA GLY A 127 -6.38 -62.23 23.41
C GLY A 127 -5.73 -61.39 22.33
N ASP A 128 -4.83 -62.04 21.58
CA ASP A 128 -4.72 -61.89 20.14
C ASP A 128 -4.41 -60.46 19.66
N ASN A 129 -3.13 -60.11 19.70
CA ASN A 129 -2.63 -58.98 18.93
C ASN A 129 -2.87 -59.27 17.45
N GLU A 130 -3.82 -58.50 16.94
CA GLU A 130 -4.30 -58.41 15.59
C GLU A 130 -3.17 -58.50 14.56
N ASP A 131 -3.12 -59.62 13.83
CA ASP A 131 -2.78 -59.62 12.41
C ASP A 131 -3.82 -58.73 11.70
N VAL A 132 -3.68 -57.41 11.84
CA VAL A 132 -4.49 -56.42 11.14
C VAL A 132 -4.26 -56.67 9.66
N ASP A 133 -5.26 -57.24 9.02
CA ASP A 133 -5.29 -57.71 7.64
C ASP A 133 -4.55 -56.79 6.67
N ILE A 134 -3.30 -57.13 6.38
CA ILE A 134 -2.47 -56.51 5.34
C ILE A 134 -3.21 -56.54 3.99
N ALA A 135 -4.11 -57.51 3.79
CA ALA A 135 -4.99 -57.60 2.63
C ALA A 135 -5.94 -56.40 2.50
N VAL A 136 -6.56 -55.94 3.59
CA VAL A 136 -7.50 -54.80 3.59
C VAL A 136 -6.78 -53.49 3.26
N PHE A 137 -5.51 -53.36 3.64
CA PHE A 137 -4.69 -52.21 3.25
C PHE A 137 -4.27 -52.25 1.78
N LYS A 138 -3.98 -53.43 1.22
CA LYS A 138 -3.66 -53.58 -0.21
C LYS A 138 -4.82 -53.18 -1.11
N ASP A 139 -6.05 -53.53 -0.74
CA ASP A 139 -7.24 -53.14 -1.51
C ASP A 139 -7.48 -51.62 -1.49
N LYS A 140 -7.21 -50.96 -0.36
CA LYS A 140 -7.29 -49.50 -0.25
C LYS A 140 -6.23 -48.77 -1.08
N ILE A 141 -5.04 -49.33 -1.21
CA ILE A 141 -3.98 -48.77 -2.07
C ILE A 141 -4.39 -48.88 -3.54
N ALA A 142 -4.89 -50.03 -3.98
CA ALA A 142 -5.36 -50.22 -5.35
C ALA A 142 -6.50 -49.26 -5.74
N GLU A 143 -7.43 -49.00 -4.80
CA GLU A 143 -8.51 -48.03 -5.02
C GLU A 143 -8.00 -46.59 -5.10
N LEU A 144 -7.01 -46.20 -4.30
CA LEU A 144 -6.39 -44.87 -4.38
C LEU A 144 -5.64 -44.65 -5.70
N GLU A 145 -4.95 -45.67 -6.20
CA GLU A 145 -4.28 -45.64 -7.51
C GLU A 145 -5.28 -45.49 -8.65
N LYS A 146 -6.42 -46.18 -8.58
CA LYS A 146 -7.52 -46.03 -9.54
C LYS A 146 -8.13 -44.63 -9.53
N GLN A 147 -8.27 -44.00 -8.36
CA GLN A 147 -8.73 -42.62 -8.25
C GLN A 147 -7.72 -41.61 -8.79
N LEU A 148 -6.42 -41.85 -8.61
CA LEU A 148 -5.36 -41.01 -9.19
C LEU A 148 -5.32 -41.14 -10.72
N ALA A 149 -5.45 -42.35 -11.27
CA ALA A 149 -5.57 -42.57 -12.70
C ALA A 149 -6.80 -41.86 -13.30
N ALA A 150 -7.95 -41.92 -12.62
CA ALA A 150 -9.16 -41.21 -13.06
C ALA A 150 -8.98 -39.68 -13.03
N LYS A 151 -8.32 -39.12 -12.00
CA LYS A 151 -8.00 -37.69 -11.94
C LYS A 151 -7.01 -37.27 -13.03
N ASN A 152 -5.99 -38.08 -13.30
CA ASN A 152 -5.02 -37.81 -14.35
C ASN A 152 -5.67 -37.89 -15.75
N ALA A 153 -6.58 -38.82 -16.00
CA ALA A 153 -7.34 -38.88 -17.25
C ALA A 153 -8.24 -37.63 -17.45
N ILE A 154 -8.81 -37.07 -16.37
CA ILE A 154 -9.54 -35.80 -16.42
C ILE A 154 -8.59 -34.64 -16.74
N ILE A 155 -7.37 -34.64 -16.19
CA ILE A 155 -6.34 -33.63 -16.49
C ILE A 155 -5.86 -33.76 -17.94
N GLU A 156 -5.65 -34.96 -18.45
CA GLU A 156 -5.22 -35.20 -19.85
C GLU A 156 -6.31 -34.82 -20.85
N THR A 157 -7.59 -35.11 -20.56
CA THR A 157 -8.71 -34.67 -21.42
C THR A 157 -8.93 -33.15 -21.37
N THR A 158 -8.71 -32.52 -20.22
CA THR A 158 -8.78 -31.05 -20.11
C THR A 158 -7.57 -30.34 -20.72
N THR A 159 -6.37 -30.94 -20.69
CA THR A 159 -5.15 -30.38 -21.30
C THR A 159 -5.06 -30.64 -22.80
N ALA A 160 -5.57 -31.76 -23.31
CA ALA A 160 -5.67 -32.02 -24.75
C ALA A 160 -6.65 -31.07 -25.45
N THR A 161 -7.70 -30.61 -24.74
CA THR A 161 -8.63 -29.59 -25.25
C THR A 161 -8.02 -28.18 -25.23
N ALA A 162 -6.99 -27.94 -24.40
CA ALA A 162 -6.34 -26.63 -24.29
C ALA A 162 -5.26 -26.38 -25.37
N ASN A 163 -4.78 -27.42 -26.07
CA ASN A 163 -3.71 -27.30 -27.07
C ASN A 163 -4.19 -27.25 -28.53
N ALA A 164 -5.49 -27.35 -28.79
CA ALA A 164 -6.04 -27.35 -30.15
C ALA A 164 -6.74 -26.05 -30.57
N THR A 165 -6.60 -24.95 -29.83
CA THR A 165 -7.30 -23.70 -30.15
C THR A 165 -6.32 -22.53 -30.11
N GLY A 166 -6.38 -21.69 -31.16
CA GLY A 166 -5.52 -20.53 -31.35
C GLY A 166 -5.61 -19.48 -30.24
N PRO A 167 -5.20 -18.22 -30.51
CA PRO A 167 -5.07 -17.19 -29.48
C PRO A 167 -6.31 -17.15 -28.57
N PRO A 168 -6.12 -17.11 -27.24
CA PRO A 168 -7.16 -17.38 -26.27
C PRO A 168 -8.41 -16.56 -26.61
N PRO A 169 -9.61 -17.18 -26.63
CA PRO A 169 -10.83 -16.48 -27.00
C PRO A 169 -10.96 -15.25 -26.11
N LYS A 170 -10.93 -14.08 -26.76
CA LYS A 170 -11.08 -12.78 -26.12
C LYS A 170 -12.36 -12.88 -25.27
N PRO A 171 -12.30 -12.59 -23.96
CA PRO A 171 -13.45 -12.80 -23.08
C PRO A 171 -14.66 -12.10 -23.69
N THR A 172 -15.67 -12.88 -24.07
CA THR A 172 -16.90 -12.40 -24.67
C THR A 172 -17.63 -11.58 -23.61
N VAL A 173 -17.40 -10.27 -23.63
CA VAL A 173 -18.08 -9.32 -22.74
C VAL A 173 -19.56 -9.34 -23.15
N PRO A 174 -20.51 -9.58 -22.22
CA PRO A 174 -21.92 -9.53 -22.55
C PRO A 174 -22.29 -8.15 -23.11
N ASP A 175 -23.01 -8.16 -24.22
CA ASP A 175 -23.32 -6.95 -24.99
C ASP A 175 -24.06 -5.93 -24.10
N GLY A 176 -23.57 -4.69 -24.07
CA GLY A 176 -24.08 -3.62 -23.20
C GLY A 176 -23.47 -3.51 -21.79
N SER A 177 -22.48 -4.34 -21.42
CA SER A 177 -21.77 -4.22 -20.14
C SER A 177 -20.73 -3.08 -20.15
N ILE A 178 -20.74 -2.24 -19.12
CA ILE A 178 -19.82 -1.11 -18.98
C ILE A 178 -18.48 -1.62 -18.46
N LEU A 179 -17.43 -1.51 -19.28
CA LEU A 179 -16.06 -1.88 -18.92
C LEU A 179 -15.46 -0.92 -17.88
N ARG A 180 -14.50 -1.44 -17.10
CA ARG A 180 -13.75 -0.62 -16.14
C ARG A 180 -12.80 0.32 -16.89
N PRO A 181 -12.83 1.65 -16.63
CA PRO A 181 -11.86 2.56 -17.22
C PRO A 181 -10.43 2.27 -16.73
N ARG A 182 -9.44 2.59 -17.56
CA ARG A 182 -8.02 2.44 -17.24
C ARG A 182 -7.52 3.63 -16.40
N GLY A 183 -6.46 3.40 -15.60
CA GLY A 183 -5.80 4.43 -14.81
C GLY A 183 -6.56 4.86 -13.54
N ASN A 184 -6.28 6.08 -13.08
CA ASN A 184 -6.96 6.70 -11.94
C ASN A 184 -8.20 7.45 -12.44
N PHE A 185 -9.36 7.14 -11.88
CA PHE A 185 -10.63 7.73 -12.29
C PHE A 185 -11.54 8.00 -11.10
N SER A 186 -12.46 8.96 -11.27
CA SER A 186 -13.57 9.15 -10.33
C SER A 186 -14.62 8.06 -10.57
N ILE A 187 -14.90 7.25 -9.55
CA ILE A 187 -15.88 6.16 -9.63
C ILE A 187 -17.25 6.72 -10.05
N GLN A 188 -17.66 7.86 -9.49
CA GLN A 188 -18.94 8.49 -9.81
C GLN A 188 -19.02 8.93 -11.29
N VAL A 189 -17.93 9.49 -11.84
CA VAL A 189 -17.86 9.88 -13.26
C VAL A 189 -17.88 8.64 -14.15
N ALA A 190 -17.10 7.62 -13.83
CA ALA A 190 -17.02 6.36 -14.57
C ALA A 190 -18.36 5.58 -14.58
N MET A 191 -19.19 5.74 -13.55
CA MET A 191 -20.54 5.17 -13.50
C MET A 191 -21.59 6.01 -14.25
N GLY A 192 -21.21 7.18 -14.81
CA GLY A 192 -22.15 8.10 -15.46
C GLY A 192 -23.08 8.84 -14.49
N LEU A 193 -22.74 8.87 -13.20
CA LEU A 193 -23.55 9.44 -12.11
C LEU A 193 -23.04 10.80 -11.63
N ALA A 194 -22.12 11.43 -12.37
CA ALA A 194 -21.65 12.79 -12.09
C ALA A 194 -22.52 13.86 -12.77
N GLY A 195 -22.36 15.12 -12.37
CA GLY A 195 -22.92 16.30 -13.07
C GLY A 195 -24.36 16.69 -12.73
N SER A 196 -25.06 15.96 -11.86
CA SER A 196 -26.41 16.32 -11.42
C SER A 196 -26.64 15.89 -9.97
N GLU A 197 -27.40 16.68 -9.21
CA GLU A 197 -27.76 16.37 -7.82
C GLU A 197 -28.57 15.08 -7.71
N LYS A 198 -29.53 14.84 -8.63
CA LYS A 198 -30.31 13.60 -8.70
C LYS A 198 -29.42 12.39 -8.95
N LYS A 199 -28.43 12.50 -9.84
CA LYS A 199 -27.47 11.42 -10.09
C LYS A 199 -26.54 11.20 -8.90
N HIS A 200 -26.13 12.28 -8.23
CA HIS A 200 -25.33 12.21 -7.02
C HIS A 200 -26.07 11.51 -5.87
N SER A 201 -27.36 11.79 -5.68
CA SER A 201 -28.16 11.13 -4.64
C SER A 201 -28.28 9.62 -4.89
N ILE A 202 -28.44 9.20 -6.14
CA ILE A 202 -28.40 7.78 -6.54
C ILE A 202 -27.03 7.16 -6.21
N TYR A 203 -25.93 7.83 -6.55
CA TYR A 203 -24.58 7.37 -6.20
C TYR A 203 -24.41 7.22 -4.69
N GLN A 204 -24.87 8.19 -3.90
CA GLN A 204 -24.80 8.12 -2.43
C GLN A 204 -25.63 6.95 -1.87
N ALA A 205 -26.81 6.70 -2.42
CA ALA A 205 -27.63 5.56 -2.04
C ALA A 205 -26.89 4.22 -2.29
N LEU A 206 -26.29 4.07 -3.48
CA LEU A 206 -25.47 2.90 -3.82
C LEU A 206 -24.29 2.73 -2.85
N VAL A 207 -23.56 3.80 -2.58
CA VAL A 207 -22.42 3.77 -1.66
C VAL A 207 -22.85 3.35 -0.25
N ARG A 208 -23.98 3.86 0.26
CA ARG A 208 -24.51 3.48 1.58
C ARG A 208 -24.88 2.00 1.64
N ALA A 209 -25.59 1.49 0.64
CA ALA A 209 -26.00 0.10 0.59
C ALA A 209 -24.80 -0.86 0.49
N ILE A 210 -23.83 -0.55 -0.39
CA ILE A 210 -22.61 -1.35 -0.52
C ILE A 210 -21.84 -1.38 0.81
N LYS A 211 -21.72 -0.23 1.50
CA LYS A 211 -21.08 -0.15 2.83
C LYS A 211 -21.82 -0.98 3.87
N HIS A 212 -23.15 -0.91 3.89
CA HIS A 212 -23.98 -1.66 4.80
C HIS A 212 -23.81 -3.18 4.62
N ILE A 213 -23.97 -3.68 3.39
CA ILE A 213 -23.79 -5.10 3.05
C ILE A 213 -22.36 -5.56 3.34
N SER A 214 -21.36 -4.74 2.96
CA SER A 214 -19.96 -5.08 3.20
C SER A 214 -19.60 -5.10 4.69
N GLY A 215 -20.27 -4.29 5.52
CA GLY A 215 -20.11 -4.31 6.98
C GLY A 215 -20.73 -5.51 7.67
N GLN A 216 -21.72 -6.16 7.03
CA GLN A 216 -22.33 -7.41 7.50
C GLN A 216 -21.62 -8.67 6.98
N SER A 217 -20.70 -8.52 6.02
CA SER A 217 -19.96 -9.65 5.45
C SER A 217 -18.74 -10.02 6.30
N PRO A 218 -18.28 -11.28 6.27
CA PRO A 218 -17.09 -11.74 7.02
C PRO A 218 -15.76 -11.22 6.47
N LEU A 219 -15.80 -10.36 5.44
CA LEU A 219 -14.61 -9.84 4.77
C LEU A 219 -13.89 -8.84 5.65
N GLN A 220 -12.60 -9.08 5.81
CA GLN A 220 -11.74 -8.35 6.71
C GLN A 220 -11.14 -7.14 6.00
N TYR A 221 -11.37 -5.96 6.56
CA TYR A 221 -10.84 -4.70 6.01
C TYR A 221 -9.36 -4.48 6.31
N HIS A 222 -8.77 -5.26 7.24
CA HIS A 222 -7.35 -5.21 7.57
C HIS A 222 -6.48 -6.06 6.63
N LEU A 223 -7.09 -7.04 5.96
CA LEU A 223 -6.43 -7.85 4.93
C LEU A 223 -6.42 -7.13 3.59
N THR A 224 -5.46 -7.48 2.74
CA THR A 224 -5.47 -6.96 1.36
C THR A 224 -6.67 -7.53 0.60
N TRP A 225 -7.13 -6.80 -0.42
CA TRP A 225 -8.28 -7.26 -1.20
C TRP A 225 -8.02 -8.61 -1.90
N ALA A 226 -6.76 -8.91 -2.22
CA ALA A 226 -6.37 -10.18 -2.82
C ALA A 226 -6.53 -11.35 -1.82
N GLU A 227 -6.09 -11.17 -0.57
CA GLU A 227 -6.11 -12.17 0.50
C GLU A 227 -7.52 -12.57 0.97
N ASN A 228 -8.49 -11.69 0.81
CA ASN A 228 -9.87 -11.98 1.16
C ASN A 228 -10.42 -13.18 0.32
N SER A 229 -11.24 -14.05 0.91
CA SER A 229 -11.82 -15.20 0.20
C SER A 229 -12.64 -14.77 -1.02
N ASN A 230 -12.42 -15.44 -2.16
CA ASN A 230 -13.16 -15.15 -3.38
C ASN A 230 -14.65 -15.50 -3.24
N GLU A 231 -15.00 -16.52 -2.46
CA GLU A 231 -16.38 -16.91 -2.21
C GLU A 231 -17.16 -15.80 -1.51
N ASP A 232 -16.56 -15.17 -0.50
CA ASP A 232 -17.17 -14.06 0.21
C ASP A 232 -17.30 -12.81 -0.66
N LYS A 233 -16.31 -12.55 -1.54
CA LYS A 233 -16.40 -11.46 -2.53
C LYS A 233 -17.61 -11.68 -3.43
N VAL A 234 -17.76 -12.88 -3.99
CA VAL A 234 -18.89 -13.27 -4.85
C VAL A 234 -20.22 -13.13 -4.10
N ARG A 235 -20.29 -13.58 -2.84
CA ARG A 235 -21.48 -13.45 -2.00
C ARG A 235 -21.90 -11.99 -1.81
N VAL A 236 -20.95 -11.10 -1.54
CA VAL A 236 -21.24 -9.66 -1.42
C VAL A 236 -21.67 -9.06 -2.75
N PHE A 237 -20.99 -9.38 -3.85
CA PHE A 237 -21.37 -8.88 -5.17
C PHE A 237 -22.79 -9.31 -5.56
N ARG A 238 -23.16 -10.56 -5.29
CA ARG A 238 -24.53 -11.06 -5.49
C ARG A 238 -25.55 -10.27 -4.68
N LYS A 239 -25.34 -10.12 -3.36
CA LYS A 239 -26.23 -9.33 -2.49
C LYS A 239 -26.36 -7.87 -2.93
N CYS A 240 -25.26 -7.24 -3.37
CA CYS A 240 -25.30 -5.88 -3.90
C CYS A 240 -26.13 -5.78 -5.19
N ARG A 241 -26.01 -6.76 -6.10
CA ARG A 241 -26.81 -6.82 -7.34
C ARG A 241 -28.30 -7.09 -7.09
N GLU A 242 -28.63 -7.78 -6.01
CA GLU A 242 -30.02 -7.99 -5.56
C GLU A 242 -30.59 -6.70 -4.98
N ALA A 243 -29.85 -6.02 -4.10
CA ALA A 243 -30.29 -4.75 -3.48
C ALA A 243 -30.41 -3.60 -4.49
N HIS A 244 -29.50 -3.53 -5.47
CA HIS A 244 -29.48 -2.47 -6.48
C HIS A 244 -29.24 -3.04 -7.89
N PRO A 245 -30.31 -3.30 -8.65
CA PRO A 245 -30.22 -3.85 -10.01
C PRO A 245 -29.36 -3.02 -10.97
N PHE A 246 -29.21 -1.71 -10.75
CA PHE A 246 -28.32 -0.83 -11.52
C PHE A 246 -26.87 -1.34 -11.59
N LEU A 247 -26.40 -2.06 -10.57
CA LEU A 247 -25.04 -2.59 -10.51
C LEU A 247 -24.77 -3.72 -11.51
N ARG A 248 -25.81 -4.40 -12.01
CA ARG A 248 -25.68 -5.50 -12.99
C ARG A 248 -25.09 -5.06 -14.33
N ARG A 249 -25.12 -3.76 -14.62
CA ARG A 249 -24.62 -3.17 -15.88
C ARG A 249 -23.08 -3.11 -15.95
N PHE A 250 -22.38 -3.25 -14.83
CA PHE A 250 -20.93 -3.09 -14.77
C PHE A 250 -20.23 -4.45 -14.88
N HIS A 251 -19.30 -4.56 -15.84
CA HIS A 251 -18.59 -5.80 -16.10
C HIS A 251 -17.77 -6.26 -14.88
N ASN A 252 -17.84 -7.55 -14.53
CA ASN A 252 -17.14 -8.12 -13.37
C ASN A 252 -17.38 -7.37 -12.05
N ASP A 253 -18.53 -6.72 -11.88
CA ASP A 253 -18.88 -5.97 -10.67
C ASP A 253 -17.84 -4.89 -10.30
N TRP A 254 -17.10 -4.34 -11.28
CA TRP A 254 -15.96 -3.45 -11.01
C TRP A 254 -16.35 -2.20 -10.19
N ALA A 255 -17.56 -1.69 -10.39
CA ALA A 255 -18.06 -0.52 -9.66
C ALA A 255 -18.24 -0.83 -8.16
N THR A 256 -18.83 -1.99 -7.85
CA THR A 256 -19.01 -2.49 -6.49
C THR A 256 -17.66 -2.72 -5.83
N GLU A 257 -16.73 -3.37 -6.54
CA GLU A 257 -15.38 -3.61 -6.06
C GLU A 257 -14.63 -2.31 -5.75
N ALA A 258 -14.69 -1.31 -6.64
CA ALA A 258 -14.01 -0.04 -6.48
C ALA A 258 -14.53 0.76 -5.27
N ILE A 259 -15.86 0.89 -5.13
CA ILE A 259 -16.51 1.56 -4.00
C ILE A 259 -16.08 0.90 -2.69
N ARG A 260 -16.08 -0.44 -2.68
CA ARG A 260 -15.73 -1.21 -1.50
C ARG A 260 -14.26 -1.09 -1.12
N LYS A 261 -13.33 -1.22 -2.08
CA LYS A 261 -11.89 -1.00 -1.84
C LYS A 261 -11.63 0.37 -1.24
N GLN A 262 -12.28 1.40 -1.78
CA GLN A 262 -12.16 2.76 -1.23
C GLN A 262 -12.69 2.85 0.20
N TRP A 263 -13.83 2.21 0.50
CA TRP A 263 -14.37 2.17 1.86
C TRP A 263 -13.47 1.39 2.84
N PHE A 264 -12.98 0.21 2.47
CA PHE A 264 -12.05 -0.59 3.28
C PHE A 264 -10.76 0.18 3.58
N LYS A 265 -10.17 0.84 2.58
CA LYS A 265 -9.01 1.71 2.79
C LYS A 265 -9.29 2.80 3.83
N ASN A 266 -10.42 3.49 3.71
CA ASN A 266 -10.80 4.55 4.66
C ASN A 266 -11.10 3.98 6.06
N ARG A 267 -11.79 2.84 6.13
CA ARG A 267 -12.12 2.17 7.40
C ARG A 267 -10.86 1.66 8.11
N GLY A 268 -9.93 1.04 7.38
CA GLY A 268 -8.63 0.63 7.90
C GLY A 268 -7.82 1.83 8.38
N GLY A 269 -7.76 2.91 7.60
CA GLY A 269 -7.12 4.17 8.02
C GLY A 269 -7.66 4.71 9.34
N ASN A 270 -8.99 4.72 9.51
CA ASN A 270 -9.61 5.13 10.77
C ASN A 270 -9.33 4.15 11.92
N ALA A 271 -9.31 2.84 11.65
CA ALA A 271 -8.99 1.83 12.66
C ALA A 271 -7.56 1.99 13.20
N TYR A 272 -6.59 2.26 12.33
CA TYR A 272 -5.21 2.59 12.74
C TYR A 272 -5.16 3.89 13.55
N ALA A 273 -5.88 4.94 13.12
CA ALA A 273 -5.90 6.22 13.82
C ALA A 273 -6.49 6.10 15.24
N ASN A 274 -7.50 5.25 15.42
CA ASN A 274 -8.14 5.00 16.71
C ASN A 274 -7.43 3.94 17.57
N GLY A 275 -6.38 3.29 17.04
CA GLY A 275 -5.65 2.24 17.75
C GLY A 275 -6.36 0.88 17.84
N TYR A 276 -7.44 0.66 17.08
CA TYR A 276 -8.10 -0.64 17.00
C TYR A 276 -7.28 -1.69 16.24
N LEU A 277 -6.36 -1.23 15.40
CA LEU A 277 -5.49 -2.07 14.61
C LEU A 277 -4.06 -1.62 14.78
N GLU A 278 -3.14 -2.57 14.98
CA GLU A 278 -1.72 -2.28 15.10
C GLU A 278 -1.16 -1.87 13.75
N VAL A 279 -0.46 -0.73 13.73
CA VAL A 279 0.18 -0.23 12.51
C VAL A 279 1.33 -1.19 12.17
N PRO A 280 1.36 -1.79 10.96
CA PRO A 280 2.43 -2.70 10.59
C PRO A 280 3.81 -2.05 10.82
N PRO A 281 4.83 -2.80 11.29
CA PRO A 281 6.14 -2.23 11.65
C PRO A 281 6.78 -1.41 10.52
N LYS A 282 6.56 -1.82 9.27
CA LYS A 282 6.97 -1.10 8.07
C LYS A 282 6.52 0.36 8.04
N TYR A 283 5.40 0.71 8.68
CA TYR A 283 4.83 2.05 8.72
C TYR A 283 4.95 2.74 10.09
N ALA A 284 5.66 2.14 11.05
CA ALA A 284 5.85 2.72 12.39
C ALA A 284 6.45 4.14 12.30
N TYR A 285 7.42 4.36 11.40
CA TYR A 285 8.04 5.66 11.17
C TYR A 285 7.03 6.76 10.76
N VAL A 286 5.90 6.41 10.15
CA VAL A 286 4.86 7.37 9.76
C VAL A 286 4.16 7.91 11.00
N LYS A 287 3.93 7.04 12.01
CA LYS A 287 3.36 7.42 13.30
C LYS A 287 4.29 8.35 14.06
N ASP A 288 5.59 8.05 14.08
CA ASP A 288 6.60 8.92 14.71
C ASP A 288 6.69 10.29 14.01
N ASN A 289 6.66 10.32 12.68
CA ASN A 289 6.65 11.56 11.90
C ASN A 289 5.35 12.35 12.09
N ALA A 290 4.22 11.68 12.25
CA ALA A 290 2.95 12.33 12.56
C ALA A 290 2.95 12.92 13.97
N ALA A 291 3.51 12.23 14.97
CA ALA A 291 3.65 12.73 16.34
C ALA A 291 4.58 13.96 16.41
N LYS A 292 5.66 13.96 15.62
CA LYS A 292 6.58 15.11 15.49
C LYS A 292 5.96 16.31 14.75
N ARG A 293 4.84 16.12 14.04
CA ARG A 293 4.15 17.20 13.32
C ARG A 293 3.22 17.95 14.27
N ASN A 294 3.48 19.25 14.46
CA ASN A 294 2.57 20.12 15.19
C ASN A 294 1.20 20.18 14.48
N PRO A 295 0.11 19.62 15.04
CA PRO A 295 -1.22 19.64 14.41
C PRO A 295 -1.75 21.08 14.26
N ASN A 296 -1.38 21.95 15.21
CA ASN A 296 -1.71 23.39 15.19
C ASN A 296 -0.80 24.21 14.26
N GLY A 297 0.26 23.59 13.71
CA GLY A 297 1.15 24.18 12.73
C GLY A 297 0.52 24.21 11.34
N SER A 298 -0.64 24.89 11.22
CA SER A 298 -1.40 24.98 9.98
C SER A 298 -0.48 25.30 8.80
N ARG A 299 -0.52 24.45 7.76
CA ARG A 299 0.17 24.68 6.49
C ARG A 299 -0.12 26.08 5.94
N VAL A 300 -1.32 26.60 6.18
CA VAL A 300 -1.74 27.96 5.80
C VAL A 300 -1.02 29.02 6.62
N LYS A 301 -0.84 28.83 7.93
CA LYS A 301 -0.04 29.76 8.75
C LYS A 301 1.42 29.76 8.29
N LYS A 302 2.00 28.57 8.04
CA LYS A 302 3.37 28.45 7.51
C LYS A 302 3.51 29.09 6.13
N SER A 303 2.56 28.87 5.22
CA SER A 303 2.60 29.49 3.88
C SER A 303 2.43 31.00 3.95
N LYS A 304 1.53 31.52 4.81
CA LYS A 304 1.39 32.96 5.05
C LYS A 304 2.68 33.59 5.59
N ILE A 305 3.35 32.93 6.53
CA ILE A 305 4.65 33.38 7.06
C ILE A 305 5.71 33.41 5.94
N VAL A 306 5.79 32.37 5.12
CA VAL A 306 6.74 32.30 4.00
C VAL A 306 6.45 33.38 2.95
N LEU A 307 5.19 33.58 2.59
CA LEU A 307 4.77 34.64 1.65
C LEU A 307 5.07 36.03 2.21
N ALA A 308 4.80 36.27 3.50
CA ALA A 308 5.12 37.53 4.16
C ALA A 308 6.63 37.79 4.15
N LYS A 309 7.45 36.78 4.45
CA LYS A 309 8.92 36.87 4.38
C LYS A 309 9.39 37.22 2.96
N LYS A 310 8.87 36.54 1.95
CA LYS A 310 9.20 36.81 0.52
C LYS A 310 8.79 38.22 0.09
N LYS A 311 7.64 38.71 0.56
CA LYS A 311 7.17 40.09 0.31
C LYS A 311 8.08 41.12 0.96
N ASN A 312 8.50 40.90 2.20
CA ASN A 312 9.42 41.79 2.91
C ASN A 312 10.81 41.81 2.26
N GLU A 313 11.33 40.66 1.83
CA GLU A 313 12.61 40.58 1.13
C GLU A 313 12.57 41.31 -0.23
N LYS A 314 11.47 41.19 -0.99
CA LYS A 314 11.28 41.95 -2.23
C LYS A 314 11.28 43.46 -1.98
N ARG A 315 10.58 43.91 -0.94
CA ARG A 315 10.57 45.34 -0.52
C ARG A 315 11.97 45.82 -0.14
N ALA A 316 12.73 45.03 0.63
CA ALA A 316 14.09 45.37 1.01
C ALA A 316 15.04 45.47 -0.20
N ARG A 317 14.89 44.59 -1.21
CA ARG A 317 15.68 44.66 -2.45
C ARG A 317 15.37 45.92 -3.26
N LEU A 318 14.09 46.29 -3.37
CA LEU A 318 13.67 47.53 -4.07
C LEU A 318 14.15 48.80 -3.34
N ALA A 319 14.13 48.80 -2.01
CA ALA A 319 14.68 49.92 -1.23
C ALA A 319 16.19 50.08 -1.46
N LYS A 320 16.94 48.96 -1.48
CA LYS A 320 18.38 48.97 -1.77
C LYS A 320 18.70 49.42 -3.20
N SER A 321 17.88 49.05 -4.19
CA SER A 321 18.10 49.53 -5.56
C SER A 321 17.87 51.03 -5.69
N LYS A 322 16.82 51.57 -5.04
CA LYS A 322 16.55 53.02 -5.00
C LYS A 322 17.68 53.81 -4.34
N HIS A 323 18.24 53.30 -3.24
CA HIS A 323 19.36 53.98 -2.58
C HIS A 323 20.64 53.96 -3.43
N ARG A 324 20.87 52.90 -4.23
CA ARG A 324 22.02 52.88 -5.17
C ARG A 324 21.83 53.90 -6.29
N THR A 325 20.64 54.01 -6.88
CA THR A 325 20.40 54.99 -7.96
C THR A 325 20.50 56.42 -7.44
N ALA A 326 19.97 56.70 -6.24
CA ALA A 326 20.08 58.02 -5.61
C ALA A 326 21.54 58.39 -5.33
N ALA A 327 22.35 57.45 -4.81
CA ALA A 327 23.77 57.70 -4.56
C ALA A 327 24.55 57.96 -5.87
N THR A 328 24.23 57.25 -6.95
CA THR A 328 24.85 57.47 -8.27
C THR A 328 24.42 58.79 -8.89
N SER A 329 23.17 59.25 -8.71
CA SER A 329 22.75 60.56 -9.23
C SER A 329 23.42 61.73 -8.49
N THR A 330 23.61 61.63 -7.17
CA THR A 330 24.39 62.66 -6.44
C THR A 330 25.86 62.66 -6.82
N ALA A 331 26.47 61.50 -7.07
CA ALA A 331 27.87 61.44 -7.53
C ALA A 331 28.07 61.93 -8.97
N ARG A 332 27.00 62.01 -9.77
CA ARG A 332 27.02 62.56 -11.14
C ARG A 332 26.69 64.05 -11.17
N ALA A 333 25.88 64.55 -10.23
CA ALA A 333 25.62 65.98 -10.09
C ALA A 333 26.87 66.78 -9.66
N ASP A 334 27.78 66.18 -8.89
CA ASP A 334 29.11 66.78 -8.60
C ASP A 334 30.13 66.62 -9.75
N ALA A 335 29.77 65.93 -10.84
CA ALA A 335 30.65 65.70 -11.99
C ALA A 335 30.15 66.37 -13.30
N GLU A 336 28.99 67.02 -13.28
CA GLU A 336 28.40 67.71 -14.44
C GLU A 336 28.32 69.25 -14.27
N GLU A 337 28.99 69.83 -13.26
CA GLU A 337 29.23 71.28 -13.18
C GLU A 337 30.44 71.74 -14.04
N GLU A 338 30.80 70.99 -15.10
CA GLU A 338 31.85 71.32 -16.10
C GLU A 338 31.48 70.82 -17.52
N ALA A 339 30.18 70.72 -17.84
CA ALA A 339 29.75 70.46 -19.22
C ALA A 339 28.42 71.16 -19.50
N GLU A 340 28.52 72.49 -19.66
CA GLU A 340 27.48 73.24 -20.34
C GLU A 340 27.30 72.77 -21.78
N ASP A 341 26.06 72.98 -22.23
CA ASP A 341 25.64 73.16 -23.61
C ASP A 341 25.34 71.90 -24.44
N GLY A 342 24.07 71.80 -24.83
CA GLY A 342 23.73 71.14 -26.09
C GLY A 342 22.56 70.15 -26.05
N MET A 343 21.47 70.61 -26.67
CA MET A 343 20.53 69.82 -27.49
C MET A 343 19.28 69.22 -26.81
N SER A 344 18.22 70.03 -26.88
CA SER A 344 16.81 69.68 -26.98
C SER A 344 16.48 68.81 -28.20
N VAL A 345 15.63 67.77 -28.06
CA VAL A 345 14.73 67.18 -29.09
C VAL A 345 13.66 66.36 -28.33
N ASP A 346 12.40 66.82 -28.24
CA ASP A 346 11.25 66.51 -29.14
C ASP A 346 10.61 65.14 -28.80
N GLU A 347 9.46 65.14 -28.11
CA GLU A 347 8.12 64.88 -28.69
C GLU A 347 8.00 63.51 -29.39
N SER A 348 7.26 62.57 -28.78
CA SER A 348 6.40 61.68 -29.59
C SER A 348 5.35 60.97 -28.73
N SER A 349 4.11 61.29 -29.07
CA SER A 349 2.83 60.81 -28.61
C SER A 349 2.47 59.40 -29.11
N GLY A 350 1.56 58.75 -28.38
CA GLY A 350 0.52 57.89 -28.97
C GLY A 350 0.78 56.39 -28.91
N ASP A 351 -0.16 55.64 -28.33
CA ASP A 351 -1.14 54.88 -29.12
C ASP A 351 -1.93 53.93 -28.19
N GLU A 352 -3.24 54.15 -28.12
CA GLU A 352 -4.21 53.31 -27.43
C GLU A 352 -4.74 52.26 -28.40
N GLY A 353 -4.38 50.98 -28.19
CA GLY A 353 -4.90 49.85 -28.96
C GLY A 353 -5.85 48.99 -28.14
N SER A 354 -7.15 49.31 -28.19
CA SER A 354 -8.26 48.44 -27.79
C SER A 354 -8.50 47.35 -28.84
N GLY A 355 -8.64 46.10 -28.42
CA GLY A 355 -9.06 44.99 -29.28
C GLY A 355 -9.77 43.90 -28.48
N GLU A 356 -11.09 43.96 -28.49
CA GLU A 356 -12.00 42.87 -28.14
C GLU A 356 -12.08 41.88 -29.32
N GLU A 357 -12.06 40.58 -29.03
CA GLU A 357 -12.99 39.56 -29.58
C GLU A 357 -12.97 38.29 -28.72
#